data_AF-F0JHV4-F1
#
_entry.id   AF-F0JHV4-F1
#
_cell.length_a   1.000
_cell.length_b   1.000
_cell.length_c   1.000
_cell.angle_alpha   90.00
_cell.angle_beta   90.00
_cell.angle_gamma   90.00
#
_symmetry.space_group_name_H-M   'P 1'
#
loop_
_entity.id
_entity.type
_entity.pdbx_description
1 polymer ?
#
loop_
_entity_poly.entity_id
_entity_poly.type
_entity_poly.pdbx_seq_one_letter_code
_entity_poly.pdbx_strand_id
1 'polypeptide(L)'
;MNNNPNQTGTNRDAQVEQELDALRRQYEQLRDRKVRTEEAVAQLTHQLETLKTQAEAEYGTSDLKELQRLLEEKRQQNEEVVAKYREHIQQVRADLAQVENAVEGD
;
A
#
# COMPACT_ATOMS: atom_id res chain seq x y z
N MET A 1 43.47 0.78 60.42
CA MET A 1 43.33 1.04 58.97
C MET A 1 43.89 -0.16 58.24
N ASN A 2 43.05 -1.06 57.74
CA ASN A 2 43.50 -2.30 57.09
C ASN A 2 43.04 -2.26 55.62
N ASN A 3 43.89 -1.70 54.75
CA ASN A 3 43.65 -1.70 53.31
C ASN A 3 44.09 -3.06 52.76
N ASN A 4 43.12 -3.96 52.55
CA ASN A 4 43.35 -5.25 51.92
C ASN A 4 43.35 -5.07 50.39
N PRO A 5 44.49 -5.22 49.70
CA PRO A 5 44.61 -4.94 48.26
C PRO A 5 43.82 -5.91 47.37
N ASN A 6 43.31 -7.00 47.94
CA ASN A 6 42.61 -8.07 47.20
C ASN A 6 41.15 -7.74 46.85
N GLN A 7 40.55 -6.67 47.40
CA GLN A 7 39.16 -6.29 47.08
C GLN A 7 39.05 -5.45 45.80
N THR A 8 40.14 -4.81 45.36
CA THR A 8 40.13 -3.90 44.21
C THR A 8 40.12 -4.64 42.87
N GLY A 9 40.79 -5.80 42.79
CA GLY A 9 40.78 -6.67 41.59
C GLY A 9 39.42 -7.31 41.36
N THR A 10 38.83 -7.91 42.39
CA THR A 10 37.52 -8.57 42.31
C THR A 10 36.37 -7.62 41.96
N ASN A 11 36.42 -6.37 42.45
CA ASN A 11 35.42 -5.35 42.10
C ASN A 11 35.55 -4.88 40.64
N ARG A 12 36.76 -4.84 40.08
CA ARG A 12 36.98 -4.44 38.69
C ARG A 12 36.53 -5.53 37.73
N ASP A 13 36.81 -6.78 38.07
CA ASP A 13 36.37 -7.94 37.28
C ASP A 13 34.84 -8.05 37.28
N ALA A 14 34.19 -7.83 38.43
CA ALA A 14 32.72 -7.81 38.52
C ALA A 14 32.08 -6.68 37.70
N GLN A 15 32.69 -5.49 37.65
CA GLN A 15 32.22 -4.39 36.81
C GLN A 15 32.35 -4.71 35.32
N VAL A 16 33.46 -5.32 34.92
CA VAL A 16 33.69 -5.75 33.54
C VAL A 16 32.69 -6.84 33.13
N GLU A 17 32.41 -7.82 33.99
CA GLU A 17 31.39 -8.85 33.73
C GLU A 17 29.99 -8.23 33.56
N GLN A 18 29.62 -7.28 34.42
CA GLN A 18 28.34 -6.59 34.33
C GLN A 18 28.20 -5.78 33.03
N GLU A 19 29.26 -5.11 32.60
CA GLU A 19 29.30 -4.36 31.34
C GLU A 19 29.20 -5.30 30.14
N LEU A 20 29.90 -6.45 30.19
CA LEU A 20 29.89 -7.45 29.13
C LEU A 20 28.50 -8.11 28.99
N ASP A 21 27.82 -8.37 30.09
CA ASP A 21 26.45 -8.86 30.09
C ASP A 21 25.45 -7.81 29.57
N ALA A 22 25.64 -6.54 29.91
CA ALA A 22 24.82 -5.46 29.37
C ALA A 22 24.99 -5.34 27.84
N LEU A 23 26.24 -5.39 27.35
CA LEU A 23 26.54 -5.36 25.92
C LEU A 23 25.97 -6.57 25.17
N ARG A 24 26.03 -7.77 25.77
CA ARG A 24 25.41 -8.99 25.19
C ARG A 24 23.91 -8.83 25.03
N ARG A 25 23.21 -8.34 26.06
CA ARG A 25 21.76 -8.09 26.00
C ARG A 25 21.41 -7.04 24.94
N GLN A 26 22.19 -5.97 24.84
CA GLN A 26 21.98 -4.96 23.79
C GLN A 26 22.18 -5.54 22.39
N TYR A 27 23.21 -6.37 22.21
CA TYR A 27 23.44 -7.06 20.94
C TYR A 27 22.30 -7.99 20.57
N GLU A 28 21.79 -8.80 21.52
CA GLU A 28 20.65 -9.67 21.29
C GLU A 28 19.40 -8.89 20.88
N GLN A 29 19.10 -7.77 21.56
CA GLN A 29 17.99 -6.89 21.21
C GLN A 29 18.15 -6.29 19.79
N LEU A 30 19.36 -5.85 19.45
CA LEU A 30 19.65 -5.31 18.11
C LEU A 30 19.53 -6.38 17.03
N ARG A 31 20.02 -7.59 17.29
CA ARG A 31 19.90 -8.73 16.38
C ARG A 31 18.44 -9.08 16.14
N ASP A 32 17.64 -9.17 17.20
CA ASP A 32 16.22 -9.51 17.09
C ASP A 32 15.44 -8.41 16.34
N ARG A 33 15.79 -7.13 16.58
CA ARG A 33 15.22 -6.01 15.83
C ARG A 33 15.61 -6.05 14.36
N LYS A 34 16.86 -6.42 14.05
CA LYS A 34 17.34 -6.58 12.67
C LYS A 34 16.52 -7.65 11.94
N VAL A 35 16.39 -8.85 12.53
CA VAL A 35 15.62 -9.95 11.94
C VAL A 35 14.18 -9.52 11.66
N ARG A 36 13.49 -8.91 12.63
CA ARG A 36 12.11 -8.42 12.42
C ARG A 36 12.00 -7.38 11.32
N THR A 37 13.01 -6.51 11.19
CA THR A 37 13.02 -5.48 10.16
C THR A 37 13.27 -6.11 8.78
N GLU A 38 14.17 -7.08 8.69
CA GLU A 38 14.44 -7.84 7.45
C GLU A 38 13.19 -8.60 6.99
N GLU A 39 12.47 -9.25 7.91
CA GLU A 39 11.19 -9.92 7.63
C GLU A 39 10.14 -8.93 7.12
N ALA A 40 10.00 -7.77 7.77
CA ALA A 40 9.06 -6.74 7.35
C ALA A 40 9.40 -6.18 5.96
N VAL A 41 10.67 -5.96 5.66
CA VAL A 41 11.13 -5.52 4.33
C VAL A 41 10.80 -6.57 3.27
N ALA A 42 11.06 -7.85 3.55
CA ALA A 42 10.73 -8.93 2.63
C ALA A 42 9.21 -9.00 2.36
N GLN A 43 8.39 -8.89 3.41
CA GLN A 43 6.93 -8.89 3.28
C GLN A 43 6.43 -7.69 2.46
N LEU A 44 6.88 -6.47 2.77
CA LEU A 44 6.46 -5.25 2.06
C LEU A 44 6.90 -5.28 0.59
N THR A 45 8.08 -5.81 0.31
CA THR A 45 8.58 -5.97 -1.07
C THR A 45 7.70 -6.93 -1.85
N HIS A 46 7.32 -8.06 -1.25
CA HIS A 46 6.42 -9.02 -1.90
C HIS A 46 5.02 -8.44 -2.15
N GLN A 47 4.49 -7.68 -1.19
CA GLN A 47 3.21 -6.98 -1.38
C GLN A 47 3.30 -5.96 -2.51
N LEU A 48 4.36 -5.15 -2.56
CA LEU A 48 4.56 -4.18 -3.62
C LEU A 48 4.60 -4.84 -5.00
N GLU A 49 5.34 -5.95 -5.14
CA GLU A 49 5.43 -6.68 -6.40
C GLU A 49 4.08 -7.26 -6.84
N THR A 50 3.30 -7.77 -5.88
CA THR A 50 1.94 -8.26 -6.12
C THR A 50 1.05 -7.14 -6.64
N LEU A 51 1.08 -5.96 -5.99
CA LEU A 51 0.29 -4.80 -6.44
C LEU A 51 0.71 -4.34 -7.84
N LYS A 52 2.01 -4.32 -8.14
CA LYS A 52 2.51 -3.95 -9.48
C LYS A 52 2.03 -4.92 -10.54
N THR A 53 2.14 -6.22 -10.27
CA THR A 53 1.68 -7.26 -11.19
C THR A 53 0.18 -7.15 -11.44
N GLN A 54 -0.62 -6.89 -10.40
CA GLN A 54 -2.06 -6.65 -10.54
C GLN A 54 -2.35 -5.42 -11.39
N ALA A 55 -1.66 -4.31 -11.14
CA ALA A 55 -1.83 -3.08 -11.91
C ALA A 55 -1.45 -3.27 -13.39
N GLU A 56 -0.35 -3.97 -13.67
CA GLU A 56 0.07 -4.32 -15.03
C GLU A 56 -0.92 -5.27 -15.72
N ALA A 57 -1.47 -6.24 -15.00
CA ALA A 57 -2.47 -7.16 -15.56
C ALA A 57 -3.81 -6.48 -15.86
N GLU A 58 -4.30 -5.60 -14.98
CA GLU A 58 -5.61 -4.95 -15.12
C GLU A 58 -5.57 -3.71 -16.01
N TYR A 59 -4.51 -2.91 -15.91
CA TYR A 59 -4.42 -1.59 -16.55
C TYR A 59 -3.27 -1.48 -17.56
N GLY A 60 -2.43 -2.52 -17.70
CA GLY A 60 -1.28 -2.53 -18.60
C GLY A 60 -0.04 -1.81 -18.06
N THR A 61 -0.12 -1.20 -16.87
CA THR A 61 0.96 -0.41 -16.27
C THR A 61 0.86 -0.38 -14.74
N SER A 62 2.00 -0.34 -14.06
CA SER A 62 2.11 -0.10 -12.62
C SER A 62 2.57 1.33 -12.28
N ASP A 63 2.77 2.19 -13.29
CA ASP A 63 3.14 3.58 -13.09
C ASP A 63 1.95 4.42 -12.61
N LEU A 64 2.11 5.07 -11.46
CA LEU A 64 1.02 5.85 -10.83
C LEU A 64 0.51 6.99 -11.72
N LYS A 65 1.40 7.69 -12.44
CA LYS A 65 0.99 8.80 -13.31
C LYS A 65 0.24 8.28 -14.53
N GLU A 66 0.68 7.14 -15.07
CA GLU A 66 0.01 6.50 -16.19
C GLU A 66 -1.37 5.96 -15.79
N LEU A 67 -1.49 5.33 -14.62
CA LEU A 67 -2.77 4.91 -14.05
C LEU A 67 -3.73 6.10 -13.85
N GLN A 68 -3.23 7.24 -13.36
CA GLN A 68 -4.04 8.46 -13.25
C GLN A 68 -4.51 8.98 -14.62
N ARG A 69 -3.64 8.93 -15.63
CA ARG A 69 -3.99 9.30 -17.01
C ARG A 69 -5.07 8.39 -17.58
N LEU A 70 -4.92 7.07 -17.40
CA LEU A 70 -5.89 6.07 -17.85
C LEU A 70 -7.25 6.27 -17.16
N LEU A 71 -7.25 6.56 -15.85
CA LEU A 71 -8.49 6.83 -15.11
C LEU A 71 -9.24 8.05 -15.68
N GLU A 72 -8.52 9.13 -15.96
CA GLU A 72 -9.13 10.35 -16.51
C GLU A 72 -9.66 10.11 -17.93
N GLU A 73 -8.90 9.40 -18.76
CA GLU A 73 -9.34 9.00 -20.10
C GLU A 73 -10.62 8.15 -20.04
N LYS A 74 -10.68 7.17 -19.12
CA LYS A 74 -11.87 6.32 -18.93
C LYS A 74 -13.07 7.13 -18.42
N ARG A 75 -12.86 8.14 -17.58
CA ARG A 75 -13.94 9.03 -17.12
C ARG A 75 -14.53 9.82 -18.28
N GLN A 76 -13.69 10.43 -19.12
CA GLN A 76 -14.15 11.18 -20.30
C GLN A 76 -14.91 10.26 -21.27
N GLN A 77 -14.38 9.07 -21.57
CA GLN A 77 -15.07 8.07 -22.38
C GLN A 77 -16.45 7.72 -21.80
N ASN A 78 -16.54 7.52 -20.48
CA ASN A 78 -17.81 7.25 -19.83
C ASN A 78 -18.79 8.42 -19.94
N GLU A 79 -18.33 9.65 -19.75
CA GLU A 79 -19.16 10.86 -19.90
C GLU A 79 -19.74 10.98 -21.32
N GLU A 80 -18.90 10.76 -22.34
CA GLU A 80 -19.35 10.75 -23.74
C GLU A 80 -20.38 9.65 -24.00
N VAL A 81 -20.12 8.44 -23.51
CA VAL A 81 -21.03 7.31 -23.65
C VAL A 81 -22.37 7.60 -22.97
N VAL A 82 -22.34 8.13 -21.74
CA VAL A 82 -23.55 8.52 -21.00
C VAL A 82 -24.32 9.62 -21.73
N ALA A 83 -23.64 10.61 -22.31
CA ALA A 83 -24.29 11.66 -23.10
C ALA A 83 -25.02 11.08 -24.31
N LYS A 84 -24.36 10.18 -25.07
CA LYS A 84 -24.98 9.48 -26.21
C LYS A 84 -26.18 8.63 -25.80
N TYR A 85 -26.08 7.91 -24.68
CA TYR A 85 -27.21 7.14 -24.16
C TYR A 85 -28.38 8.04 -23.77
N ARG A 86 -28.10 9.21 -23.16
CA ARG A 86 -29.15 10.17 -22.79
C ARG A 86 -29.88 10.71 -24.03
N GLU A 87 -29.15 11.06 -25.08
CA GLU A 87 -29.72 11.50 -26.35
C GLU A 87 -30.59 10.39 -26.97
N HIS A 88 -30.08 9.16 -27.01
CA HIS A 88 -30.82 8.03 -27.56
C HIS A 88 -32.13 7.76 -26.79
N ILE A 89 -32.10 7.85 -25.45
CA ILE A 89 -33.32 7.72 -24.63
C ILE A 89 -34.32 8.85 -24.92
N GLN A 90 -33.84 10.07 -25.12
CA GLN A 90 -34.71 11.20 -25.48
C GLN A 90 -35.36 11.00 -26.85
N GLN A 91 -34.59 10.54 -27.83
CA GLN A 91 -35.08 10.19 -29.16
C GLN A 91 -36.19 9.12 -29.08
N VAL A 92 -35.92 8.01 -28.41
CA VAL A 92 -36.88 6.91 -28.24
C VAL A 92 -38.17 7.39 -27.55
N ARG A 93 -38.05 8.28 -26.56
CA ARG A 93 -39.24 8.87 -25.90
C ARG A 93 -40.05 9.76 -26.84
N ALA A 94 -39.38 10.56 -27.67
CA ALA A 94 -40.05 11.41 -28.64
C ALA A 94 -40.76 10.58 -29.71
N ASP A 95 -40.09 9.55 -30.23
CA ASP A 95 -40.63 8.64 -31.23
C ASP A 95 -41.84 7.87 -30.66
N LEU A 96 -41.75 7.39 -29.42
CA LEU A 96 -42.86 6.72 -28.74
C LEU A 96 -44.07 7.66 -28.56
N ALA A 97 -43.83 8.89 -28.11
CA ALA A 97 -44.89 9.89 -27.95
C ALA A 97 -45.57 10.24 -29.28
N GLN A 98 -44.82 10.28 -30.40
CA GLN A 98 -45.42 10.48 -31.72
C GLN A 98 -46.35 9.33 -32.11
N VAL A 99 -45.94 8.09 -31.86
CA VAL A 99 -46.76 6.91 -32.15
C VAL A 99 -48.00 6.88 -31.27
N GLU A 100 -47.87 7.16 -29.97
CA GLU A 100 -49.00 7.20 -29.03
C GLU A 100 -50.04 8.28 -29.44
N ASN A 101 -49.59 9.49 -29.78
CA ASN A 101 -50.49 10.55 -30.27
C ASN A 101 -51.15 10.22 -31.62
N ALA A 102 -50.48 9.47 -32.48
CA ALA A 102 -51.04 9.02 -33.76
C ALA A 102 -52.11 7.93 -33.58
N VAL A 103 -52.02 7.13 -32.50
CA VAL A 103 -52.98 6.06 -32.19
C VAL A 103 -54.20 6.57 -31.41
N GLU A 104 -54.04 7.62 -30.57
CA GLU A 104 -55.16 8.24 -29.83
C GLU A 104 -55.94 9.29 -30.65
N GLY A 105 -55.41 9.71 -31.80
CA GLY A 105 -56.01 10.73 -32.68
C GLY A 105 -56.93 10.20 -33.79
N ASP A 106 -57.02 8.88 -33.97
CA ASP A 106 -57.98 8.17 -34.84
C ASP A 106 -59.13 7.56 -34.01
#